data_AF-A0A172T0X4-F1
#
_entry.id   AF-A0A172T0X4-F1
#
_cell.length_a   1.000
_cell.length_b   1.000
_cell.length_c   1.000
_cell.angle_alpha   90.00
_cell.angle_beta   90.00
_cell.angle_gamma   90.00
#
_symmetry.space_group_name_H-M   'P 1'
#
loop_
_entity.id
_entity.type
_entity.pdbx_description
1 polymer ?
#
loop_
_entity_poly.entity_id
_entity_poly.type
_entity_poly.pdbx_seq_one_letter_code
_entity_poly.pdbx_strand_id
1 'polypeptide(L)'
;MKSLMCKIFFVSLLILIIVSNNLFALQTSFSTNFSVAYDFSAENVGTSFSTEFRMNPSALGKDFDFSASLNGSNLESARLTFTIEGAKVNLYKNTGFIKASDPLVLYKYDSGKDGVEIQTSHFKVVFSDVVMYADMKIPFMNTNLLFGKRDEKFDTALYGFLKVSGLNVNYEFVLQDVKNFDIKNSVGMVSVAEGNYNWGVRYLLAGATNTSLALSPQYISNQNIVSAWYKFGSQPAFNTYVNTNFSFEKFSDDVLKNTEVGMDINYGGAFVNLKKTGFADVTGAMPTEWGKFNVSLGTTFSFMNFSGKFAYSFGKPAHNVVNTIGEVYYVELGRSFGNINLFAKYQKIIGYYEEKDFFFGELKFTGFQNADFAIQIGNGDFAGDNPFKPVVAFKINAWW
;
A
#
# COMPACT_ATOMS: atom_id res chain seq x y z
N MET A 1 -2.41 -60.95 44.52
CA MET A 1 -1.32 -60.24 43.82
C MET A 1 -1.52 -60.11 42.31
N LYS A 2 -1.79 -61.17 41.54
CA LYS A 2 -1.96 -61.10 40.06
C LYS A 2 -3.05 -60.11 39.56
N SER A 3 -4.20 -60.05 40.24
CA SER A 3 -5.30 -59.13 39.87
C SER A 3 -4.96 -57.64 40.07
N LEU A 4 -4.20 -57.32 41.13
CA LEU A 4 -3.78 -55.95 41.42
C LEU A 4 -2.74 -55.44 40.41
N MET A 5 -1.76 -56.28 40.06
CA MET A 5 -0.75 -55.93 39.05
C MET A 5 -1.37 -55.75 37.66
N CYS A 6 -2.38 -56.56 37.31
CA CYS A 6 -3.08 -56.43 36.03
C CYS A 6 -3.89 -55.12 35.96
N LYS A 7 -4.54 -54.71 37.05
CA LYS A 7 -5.24 -53.41 37.13
C LYS A 7 -4.27 -52.23 37.06
N ILE A 8 -3.14 -52.31 37.76
CA ILE A 8 -2.11 -51.25 37.70
C ILE A 8 -1.57 -51.14 36.27
N PHE A 9 -1.23 -52.26 35.62
CA PHE A 9 -0.78 -52.26 34.23
C PHE A 9 -1.81 -51.65 33.26
N PHE A 10 -3.09 -52.01 33.40
CA PHE A 10 -4.16 -51.45 32.56
C PHE A 10 -4.35 -49.95 32.79
N VAL A 11 -4.30 -49.49 34.04
CA VAL A 11 -4.40 -48.07 34.38
C VAL A 11 -3.18 -47.31 33.86
N SER A 12 -1.96 -47.85 34.01
CA SER A 12 -0.75 -47.26 33.45
C SER A 12 -0.79 -47.18 31.93
N LEU A 13 -1.29 -48.21 31.25
CA LEU A 13 -1.45 -48.23 29.79
C LEU A 13 -2.51 -47.22 29.33
N LEU A 14 -3.63 -47.11 30.05
CA LEU A 14 -4.67 -46.13 29.77
C LEU A 14 -4.15 -44.70 29.96
N ILE A 15 -3.39 -44.45 31.03
CA ILE A 15 -2.71 -43.16 31.26
C ILE A 15 -1.71 -42.90 30.14
N LEU A 16 -0.92 -43.89 29.71
CA LEU A 16 0.04 -43.73 28.62
C LEU A 16 -0.65 -43.39 27.30
N ILE A 17 -1.78 -44.03 26.98
CA ILE A 17 -2.58 -43.79 25.76
C ILE A 17 -3.27 -42.42 25.82
N ILE A 18 -3.80 -42.02 26.98
CA ILE A 18 -4.41 -40.70 27.17
C ILE A 18 -3.34 -39.61 27.09
N VAL A 19 -2.16 -39.82 27.66
CA VAL A 19 -1.03 -38.88 27.61
C VAL A 19 -0.44 -38.82 26.20
N SER A 20 -0.32 -39.95 25.48
CA SER A 20 0.20 -39.95 24.11
C SER A 20 -0.78 -39.36 23.08
N ASN A 21 -2.09 -39.52 23.29
CA ASN A 21 -3.11 -38.91 22.43
C ASN A 21 -3.37 -37.42 22.75
N ASN A 22 -2.98 -36.96 23.95
CA ASN A 22 -3.02 -35.54 24.36
C ASN A 22 -1.64 -34.88 24.35
N LEU A 23 -0.63 -35.48 23.73
CA LEU A 23 0.56 -34.74 23.31
C LEU A 23 0.11 -33.79 22.19
N PHE A 24 -0.36 -32.62 22.61
CA PHE A 24 -0.60 -31.46 21.77
C PHE A 24 0.60 -31.33 20.82
N ALA A 25 0.38 -31.63 19.55
CA ALA A 25 1.30 -31.22 18.50
C ALA A 25 1.17 -29.69 18.40
N LEU A 26 1.93 -28.99 19.24
CA LEU A 26 2.17 -27.55 19.18
C LEU A 26 2.85 -27.24 17.83
N GLN A 27 2.06 -27.13 16.76
CA GLN A 27 2.55 -26.56 15.50
C GLN A 27 2.41 -25.05 15.57
N THR A 28 3.25 -24.43 16.39
CA THR A 28 3.39 -22.99 16.41
C THR A 28 4.23 -22.55 15.24
N SER A 29 3.63 -21.80 14.31
CA SER A 29 4.39 -21.14 13.26
C SER A 29 4.88 -19.80 13.76
N PHE A 30 6.11 -19.46 13.45
CA PHE A 30 6.70 -18.19 13.83
C PHE A 30 7.45 -17.61 12.65
N SER A 31 7.59 -16.29 12.64
CA SER A 31 8.54 -15.63 11.77
C SER A 31 9.20 -14.47 12.48
N THR A 32 10.46 -14.23 12.18
CA THR A 32 11.17 -13.03 12.62
C THR A 32 11.84 -12.36 11.44
N ASN A 33 11.85 -11.04 11.45
CA ASN A 33 12.63 -10.20 10.56
C ASN A 33 13.58 -9.38 11.42
N PHE A 34 14.85 -9.35 11.06
CA PHE A 34 15.88 -8.55 11.70
C PHE A 34 16.54 -7.70 10.64
N SER A 35 16.66 -6.39 10.88
CA SER A 35 17.30 -5.45 9.97
C SER A 35 18.24 -4.52 10.75
N VAL A 36 19.49 -4.44 10.30
CA VAL A 36 20.48 -3.46 10.77
C VAL A 36 20.99 -2.67 9.59
N ALA A 37 21.02 -1.34 9.70
CA ALA A 37 21.59 -0.48 8.67
C ALA A 37 22.59 0.52 9.25
N TYR A 38 23.62 0.79 8.46
CA TYR A 38 24.67 1.77 8.71
C TYR A 38 24.61 2.85 7.62
N ASP A 39 24.42 4.10 8.02
CA ASP A 39 24.38 5.27 7.15
C ASP A 39 25.69 6.05 7.27
N PHE A 40 26.45 6.12 6.17
CA PHE A 40 27.75 6.78 6.09
C PHE A 40 27.66 8.20 5.48
N SER A 41 26.45 8.77 5.38
CA SER A 41 26.24 10.09 4.75
C SER A 41 26.76 11.28 5.56
N ALA A 42 27.00 11.11 6.86
CA ALA A 42 27.47 12.14 7.79
C ALA A 42 28.83 11.76 8.43
N GLU A 43 29.50 12.72 9.09
CA GLU A 43 30.78 12.48 9.78
C GLU A 43 30.69 11.38 10.85
N ASN A 44 29.54 11.27 11.52
CA ASN A 44 29.23 10.17 12.43
C ASN A 44 28.33 9.15 11.73
N VAL A 45 28.71 7.87 11.80
CA VAL A 45 27.93 6.78 11.22
C VAL A 45 26.59 6.65 11.93
N GLY A 46 25.50 6.85 11.20
CA GLY A 46 24.15 6.61 11.69
C GLY A 46 23.86 5.11 11.75
N THR A 47 23.28 4.62 12.84
CA THR A 47 22.90 3.21 13.00
C THR A 47 21.40 3.09 13.23
N SER A 48 20.77 2.13 12.55
CA SER A 48 19.36 1.79 12.79
C SER A 48 19.17 0.29 12.93
N PHE A 49 18.22 -0.07 13.81
CA PHE A 49 17.91 -1.44 14.19
C PHE A 49 16.40 -1.63 14.20
N SER A 50 15.90 -2.61 13.46
CA SER A 50 14.49 -2.98 13.44
C SER A 50 14.34 -4.50 13.57
N THR A 51 13.34 -4.94 14.33
CA THR A 51 13.01 -6.35 14.48
C THR A 51 11.50 -6.54 14.46
N GLU A 52 11.02 -7.44 13.62
CA GLU A 52 9.62 -7.89 13.61
C GLU A 52 9.55 -9.34 14.08
N PHE A 53 8.53 -9.67 14.87
CA PHE A 53 8.23 -11.01 15.34
C PHE A 53 6.75 -11.33 15.10
N ARG A 54 6.47 -12.51 14.56
CA ARG A 54 5.12 -13.04 14.39
C ARG A 54 5.04 -14.46 14.93
N MET A 55 3.91 -14.80 15.53
CA MET A 55 3.60 -16.09 16.12
C MET A 55 2.15 -16.44 15.83
N ASN A 56 1.93 -17.57 15.18
CA ASN A 56 0.64 -18.18 14.95
C ASN A 56 0.65 -19.61 15.52
N PRO A 57 0.18 -19.78 16.77
CA PRO A 57 0.17 -21.04 17.49
C PRO A 57 -1.03 -21.91 17.12
N SER A 58 -0.81 -22.99 16.37
CA SER A 58 -1.91 -23.91 15.98
C SER A 58 -2.62 -24.58 17.16
N ALA A 59 -1.96 -24.70 18.32
CA ALA A 59 -2.54 -25.29 19.53
C ALA A 59 -3.66 -24.45 20.15
N LEU A 60 -3.71 -23.14 19.84
CA LEU A 60 -4.84 -22.26 20.16
C LEU A 60 -5.89 -22.23 19.01
N GLY A 61 -5.72 -23.09 18.00
CA GLY A 61 -6.51 -23.14 16.77
C GLY A 61 -6.01 -22.17 15.70
N LYS A 62 -6.64 -22.18 14.52
CA LYS A 62 -6.49 -21.12 13.48
C LYS A 62 -7.02 -19.76 13.94
N ASP A 63 -7.49 -19.72 15.18
CA ASP A 63 -8.26 -18.69 15.80
C ASP A 63 -7.39 -17.72 16.59
N PHE A 64 -6.06 -17.90 16.61
CA PHE A 64 -5.13 -17.00 17.28
C PHE A 64 -3.99 -16.55 16.36
N ASP A 65 -3.65 -15.26 16.39
CA ASP A 65 -2.48 -14.70 15.71
C ASP A 65 -1.86 -13.55 16.53
N PHE A 66 -0.54 -13.51 16.65
CA PHE A 66 0.20 -12.47 17.34
C PHE A 66 1.35 -11.94 16.47
N SER A 67 1.52 -10.62 16.43
CA SER A 67 2.66 -9.95 15.80
C SER A 67 3.11 -8.76 16.62
N ALA A 68 4.41 -8.50 16.69
CA ALA A 68 4.99 -7.29 17.28
C ALA A 68 6.24 -6.83 16.51
N SER A 69 6.45 -5.52 16.44
CA SER A 69 7.64 -4.88 15.86
C SER A 69 8.34 -4.02 16.89
N LEU A 70 9.67 -4.03 16.89
CA LEU A 70 10.56 -3.20 17.71
C LEU A 70 11.44 -2.34 16.80
N ASN A 71 11.67 -1.09 17.20
CA ASN A 71 12.70 -0.22 16.64
C ASN A 71 13.69 0.18 17.76
N GLY A 72 14.91 -0.35 17.68
CA GLY A 72 15.84 -0.39 18.80
C GLY A 72 15.24 -1.12 20.01
N SER A 73 15.18 -0.45 21.16
CA SER A 73 14.58 -0.98 22.40
C SER A 73 13.09 -0.65 22.57
N ASN A 74 12.49 0.08 21.62
CA ASN A 74 11.12 0.59 21.75
C ASN A 74 10.14 -0.29 20.98
N LEU A 75 8.98 -0.58 21.57
CA LEU A 75 7.87 -1.25 20.88
C LEU A 75 7.29 -0.32 19.81
N GLU A 76 7.48 -0.68 18.55
CA GLU A 76 6.99 0.05 17.40
C GLU A 76 5.52 -0.30 17.12
N SER A 77 5.12 -1.57 17.16
CA SER A 77 3.71 -1.96 17.01
C SER A 77 3.46 -3.35 17.59
N ALA A 78 2.21 -3.66 17.90
CA ALA A 78 1.78 -5.02 18.21
C ALA A 78 0.34 -5.27 17.79
N ARG A 79 0.00 -6.52 17.47
CA ARG A 79 -1.35 -6.97 17.16
C ARG A 79 -1.55 -8.38 17.70
N LEU A 80 -2.70 -8.59 18.31
CA LEU A 80 -3.18 -9.85 18.83
C LEU A 80 -4.58 -10.08 18.30
N THR A 81 -4.82 -11.21 17.64
CA THR A 81 -6.09 -11.53 17.00
C THR A 81 -6.65 -12.82 17.57
N PHE A 82 -7.94 -12.80 17.94
CA PHE A 82 -8.73 -13.95 18.34
C PHE A 82 -9.87 -14.15 17.35
N THR A 83 -10.21 -15.38 16.98
CA THR A 83 -11.38 -15.71 16.16
C THR A 83 -12.30 -16.63 16.97
N ILE A 84 -13.55 -16.23 17.18
CA ILE A 84 -14.53 -16.96 17.99
C ILE A 84 -15.79 -17.08 17.13
N GLU A 85 -16.12 -18.31 16.71
CA GLU A 85 -17.37 -18.61 15.98
C GLU A 85 -17.61 -17.70 14.74
N GLY A 86 -16.53 -17.34 14.02
CA GLY A 86 -16.60 -16.47 12.85
C GLY A 86 -16.55 -14.96 13.13
N ALA A 87 -16.55 -14.56 14.41
CA ALA A 87 -16.18 -13.21 14.84
C ALA A 87 -14.66 -13.13 15.06
N LYS A 88 -14.04 -12.00 14.75
CA LYS A 88 -12.62 -11.70 14.98
C LYS A 88 -12.50 -10.54 15.96
N VAL A 89 -11.69 -10.71 17.00
CA VAL A 89 -11.35 -9.66 17.96
C VAL A 89 -9.86 -9.38 17.84
N ASN A 90 -9.50 -8.17 17.45
CA ASN A 90 -8.11 -7.72 17.37
C ASN A 90 -7.84 -6.72 18.48
N LEU A 91 -6.77 -6.93 19.24
CA LEU A 91 -6.17 -5.94 20.13
C LEU A 91 -4.89 -5.47 19.46
N TYR A 92 -4.67 -4.16 19.36
CA TYR A 92 -3.50 -3.64 18.69
C TYR A 92 -2.91 -2.44 19.44
N LYS A 93 -1.61 -2.26 19.25
CA LYS A 93 -0.80 -1.18 19.79
C LYS A 93 -0.05 -0.52 18.64
N ASN A 94 -0.11 0.82 18.60
CA ASN A 94 0.51 1.66 17.59
C ASN A 94 0.33 1.14 16.15
N THR A 95 -0.87 0.65 15.83
CA THR A 95 -1.20 0.13 14.48
C THR A 95 -1.95 1.21 13.69
N GLY A 96 -1.52 1.45 12.45
CA GLY A 96 -2.20 2.35 11.53
C GLY A 96 -3.45 1.72 10.92
N PHE A 97 -4.47 2.53 10.65
CA PHE A 97 -5.74 2.08 10.06
C PHE A 97 -5.82 2.43 8.59
N ILE A 98 -5.43 1.49 7.72
CA ILE A 98 -5.46 1.70 6.28
C ILE A 98 -5.54 0.36 5.52
N LYS A 99 -6.70 0.01 4.97
CA LYS A 99 -6.81 -0.90 3.83
C LYS A 99 -7.27 -0.11 2.60
N ALA A 100 -6.80 -0.49 1.42
CA ALA A 100 -7.27 0.10 0.15
C ALA A 100 -8.78 -0.07 -0.09
N SER A 101 -9.45 -0.88 0.73
CA SER A 101 -10.90 -1.10 0.75
C SER A 101 -11.66 -0.24 1.75
N ASP A 102 -10.99 0.54 2.61
CA ASP A 102 -11.66 1.36 3.61
C ASP A 102 -12.31 2.58 2.93
N PRO A 103 -13.50 3.03 3.39
CA PRO A 103 -14.14 4.22 2.86
C PRO A 103 -13.17 5.41 2.94
N LEU A 104 -13.04 6.11 1.82
CA LEU A 104 -11.90 6.93 1.43
C LEU A 104 -11.54 8.05 2.41
N VAL A 105 -12.34 8.36 3.44
CA VAL A 105 -12.18 9.61 4.19
C VAL A 105 -12.35 9.51 5.70
N LEU A 106 -12.97 8.49 6.28
CA LEU A 106 -13.43 8.67 7.67
C LEU A 106 -12.36 8.46 8.75
N TYR A 107 -11.46 7.49 8.60
CA TYR A 107 -10.60 7.06 9.72
C TYR A 107 -9.16 6.73 9.31
N LYS A 108 -8.56 7.55 8.43
CA LYS A 108 -7.13 7.46 8.13
C LYS A 108 -6.33 8.08 9.29
N TYR A 109 -5.51 7.27 9.94
CA TYR A 109 -4.54 7.74 10.94
C TYR A 109 -3.15 7.28 10.55
N ASP A 110 -2.29 8.25 10.23
CA ASP A 110 -0.89 8.01 9.88
C ASP A 110 -0.04 7.77 11.15
N SER A 111 -0.52 8.19 12.32
CA SER A 111 0.06 7.80 13.62
C SER A 111 -0.63 6.55 14.12
N GLY A 112 0.14 5.51 14.46
CA GLY A 112 -0.41 4.29 15.01
C GLY A 112 -1.18 4.57 16.30
N LYS A 113 -2.27 3.84 16.51
CA LYS A 113 -3.12 3.97 17.71
C LYS A 113 -3.28 2.63 18.39
N ASP A 114 -3.57 2.69 19.67
CA ASP A 114 -3.91 1.55 20.50
C ASP A 114 -5.43 1.35 20.44
N GLY A 115 -5.90 0.10 20.48
CA GLY A 115 -7.34 -0.14 20.49
C GLY A 115 -7.77 -1.57 20.27
N VAL A 116 -9.08 -1.71 20.03
CA VAL A 116 -9.81 -2.97 19.88
C VAL A 116 -10.65 -2.91 18.61
N GLU A 117 -10.59 -3.95 17.79
CA GLU A 117 -11.44 -4.14 16.60
C GLU A 117 -12.22 -5.46 16.74
N ILE A 118 -13.54 -5.41 16.65
CA ILE A 118 -14.41 -6.58 16.63
C ILE A 118 -15.04 -6.66 15.23
N GLN A 119 -14.84 -7.75 14.51
CA GLN A 119 -15.32 -7.93 13.14
C GLN A 119 -16.12 -9.23 13.02
N THR A 120 -17.26 -9.19 12.35
CA THR A 120 -18.02 -10.37 11.91
C THR A 120 -18.23 -10.30 10.40
N SER A 121 -19.02 -11.22 9.84
CA SER A 121 -19.44 -11.16 8.43
C SER A 121 -20.38 -9.99 8.09
N HIS A 122 -21.04 -9.39 9.09
CA HIS A 122 -22.07 -8.36 8.87
C HIS A 122 -21.74 -7.01 9.50
N PHE A 123 -20.88 -6.97 10.51
CA PHE A 123 -20.52 -5.73 11.19
C PHE A 123 -19.04 -5.71 11.58
N LYS A 124 -18.48 -4.52 11.68
CA LYS A 124 -17.16 -4.24 12.23
C LYS A 124 -17.28 -3.06 13.20
N VAL A 125 -16.73 -3.19 14.40
CA VAL A 125 -16.65 -2.12 15.38
C VAL A 125 -15.20 -1.91 15.76
N VAL A 126 -14.77 -0.65 15.84
CA VAL A 126 -13.43 -0.26 16.27
C VAL A 126 -13.56 0.71 17.43
N PHE A 127 -12.73 0.50 18.45
CA PHE A 127 -12.57 1.36 19.61
C PHE A 127 -11.09 1.71 19.79
N SER A 128 -10.79 3.00 19.78
CA SER A 128 -9.48 3.56 20.12
C SER A 128 -9.69 4.88 20.84
N ASP A 129 -8.62 5.43 21.43
CA ASP A 129 -8.69 6.66 22.21
C ASP A 129 -9.13 7.89 21.37
N VAL A 130 -8.87 7.85 20.06
CA VAL A 130 -9.14 8.97 19.13
C VAL A 130 -10.37 8.69 18.27
N VAL A 131 -10.74 7.42 18.10
CA VAL A 131 -11.65 6.95 17.05
C VAL A 131 -12.50 5.82 17.55
N MET A 132 -13.80 5.92 17.32
CA MET A 132 -14.73 4.82 17.55
C MET A 132 -15.69 4.75 16.38
N TYR A 133 -15.85 3.61 15.72
CA TYR A 133 -16.82 3.49 14.64
C TYR A 133 -17.43 2.10 14.57
N ALA A 134 -18.64 2.05 14.03
CA ALA A 134 -19.33 0.84 13.63
C ALA A 134 -19.60 0.91 12.12
N ASP A 135 -19.24 -0.15 11.42
CA ASP A 135 -19.48 -0.36 9.99
C ASP A 135 -20.36 -1.59 9.84
N MET A 136 -21.50 -1.44 9.15
CA MET A 136 -22.57 -2.42 9.11
C MET A 136 -23.03 -2.61 7.67
N LYS A 137 -23.09 -3.87 7.23
CA LYS A 137 -23.67 -4.22 5.94
C LYS A 137 -25.20 -4.17 6.01
N ILE A 138 -25.82 -3.41 5.12
CA ILE A 138 -27.28 -3.35 5.00
C ILE A 138 -27.75 -4.63 4.30
N PRO A 139 -28.59 -5.50 4.90
CA PRO A 139 -28.86 -6.83 4.35
C PRO A 139 -29.52 -6.86 2.96
N PHE A 140 -30.28 -5.82 2.60
CA PHE A 140 -31.12 -5.78 1.39
C PHE A 140 -30.51 -4.96 0.24
N MET A 141 -29.37 -4.31 0.46
CA MET A 141 -28.64 -3.56 -0.55
C MET A 141 -27.16 -3.90 -0.42
N ASN A 142 -26.41 -3.96 -1.52
CA ASN A 142 -24.96 -4.18 -1.43
C ASN A 142 -24.24 -2.88 -1.02
N THR A 143 -24.61 -2.40 0.16
CA THR A 143 -24.34 -1.09 0.75
C THR A 143 -23.96 -1.29 2.21
N ASN A 144 -22.96 -0.58 2.65
CA ASN A 144 -22.53 -0.50 4.02
C ASN A 144 -22.83 0.89 4.58
N LEU A 145 -23.18 0.92 5.85
CA LEU A 145 -23.35 2.13 6.64
C LEU A 145 -22.26 2.13 7.71
N LEU A 146 -21.51 3.22 7.75
CA LEU A 146 -20.53 3.48 8.78
C LEU A 146 -20.99 4.68 9.61
N PHE A 147 -20.94 4.56 10.93
CA PHE A 147 -21.16 5.64 11.86
C PHE A 147 -20.06 5.63 12.91
N GLY A 148 -19.50 6.78 13.21
CA GLY A 148 -18.49 6.84 14.24
C GLY A 148 -18.17 8.23 14.72
N LYS A 149 -17.20 8.28 15.61
CA LYS A 149 -16.72 9.45 16.31
C LYS A 149 -15.22 9.54 16.11
N ARG A 150 -14.75 10.73 15.76
CA ARG A 150 -13.34 11.10 15.71
C ARG A 150 -13.14 12.34 16.55
N ASP A 151 -12.32 12.24 17.59
CA ASP A 151 -12.17 13.30 18.60
C ASP A 151 -13.54 13.73 19.16
N GLU A 152 -14.00 14.96 18.90
CA GLU A 152 -15.32 15.44 19.30
C GLU A 152 -16.38 15.40 18.19
N LYS A 153 -15.96 15.06 16.95
CA LYS A 153 -16.79 15.05 15.75
C LYS A 153 -17.47 13.70 15.54
N PHE A 154 -18.70 13.74 15.04
CA PHE A 154 -19.48 12.56 14.69
C PHE A 154 -19.62 12.51 13.18
N ASP A 155 -19.24 11.39 12.58
CA ASP A 155 -19.17 11.22 11.15
C ASP A 155 -20.04 10.02 10.73
N THR A 156 -20.60 10.08 9.53
CA THR A 156 -21.36 8.99 8.91
C THR A 156 -20.96 8.81 7.46
N ALA A 157 -20.95 7.56 6.98
CA ALA A 157 -20.76 7.25 5.57
C ALA A 157 -21.70 6.15 5.11
N LEU A 158 -22.15 6.27 3.87
CA LEU A 158 -22.89 5.25 3.15
C LEU A 158 -22.14 4.93 1.86
N TYR A 159 -21.74 3.68 1.69
CA TYR A 159 -20.89 3.29 0.56
C TYR A 159 -21.26 1.90 0.07
N GLY A 160 -21.01 1.61 -1.20
CA GLY A 160 -21.43 0.34 -1.76
C GLY A 160 -21.03 0.13 -3.21
N PHE A 161 -21.43 -1.03 -3.71
CA PHE A 161 -21.13 -1.48 -5.06
C PHE A 161 -22.35 -2.14 -5.69
N LEU A 162 -22.71 -1.73 -6.91
CA LEU A 162 -23.83 -2.27 -7.66
C LEU A 162 -23.37 -2.75 -9.03
N LYS A 163 -23.86 -3.91 -9.45
CA LYS A 163 -23.75 -4.38 -10.84
C LYS A 163 -25.06 -4.10 -11.56
N VAL A 164 -25.02 -3.26 -12.59
CA VAL A 164 -26.20 -2.86 -13.37
C VAL A 164 -25.91 -3.08 -14.85
N SER A 165 -26.57 -4.06 -15.47
CA SER A 165 -26.52 -4.29 -16.94
C SER A 165 -25.11 -4.25 -17.55
N GLY A 166 -24.16 -5.00 -16.98
CA GLY A 166 -22.78 -5.04 -17.47
C GLY A 166 -21.90 -3.85 -17.03
N LEU A 167 -22.43 -2.94 -16.21
CA LEU A 167 -21.69 -1.86 -15.56
C LEU A 167 -21.45 -2.17 -14.07
N ASN A 168 -20.30 -1.72 -13.60
CA ASN A 168 -19.85 -1.74 -12.22
C ASN A 168 -19.96 -0.32 -11.67
N VAL A 169 -20.85 -0.10 -10.70
CA VAL A 169 -21.06 1.20 -10.04
C VAL A 169 -20.56 1.14 -8.61
N ASN A 170 -19.59 1.99 -8.26
CA ASN A 170 -19.14 2.18 -6.88
C ASN A 170 -19.58 3.57 -6.42
N TYR A 171 -20.01 3.68 -5.18
CA TYR A 171 -20.33 4.98 -4.60
C TYR A 171 -19.97 5.03 -3.12
N GLU A 172 -19.75 6.24 -2.64
CA GLU A 172 -19.52 6.57 -1.25
C GLU A 172 -20.03 7.98 -0.99
N PHE A 173 -20.79 8.16 0.08
CA PHE A 173 -21.26 9.46 0.55
C PHE A 173 -20.90 9.56 2.01
N VAL A 174 -20.18 10.61 2.36
CA VAL A 174 -19.65 10.86 3.69
C VAL A 174 -20.18 12.18 4.17
N LEU A 175 -20.65 12.24 5.40
CA LEU A 175 -20.99 13.45 6.10
C LEU A 175 -20.17 13.51 7.38
N GLN A 176 -19.26 14.48 7.45
CA GLN A 176 -18.42 14.74 8.61
C GLN A 176 -19.10 15.74 9.55
N ASP A 177 -18.81 15.63 10.84
CA ASP A 177 -19.32 16.51 11.90
C ASP A 177 -20.84 16.77 11.84
N VAL A 178 -21.63 15.69 11.95
CA VAL A 178 -23.11 15.70 11.93
C VAL A 178 -23.70 16.69 12.94
N LYS A 179 -22.98 17.00 14.04
CA LYS A 179 -23.43 17.98 15.04
C LYS A 179 -23.46 19.41 14.50
N ASN A 180 -22.55 19.75 13.59
CA ASN A 180 -22.45 21.05 12.94
C ASN A 180 -22.64 20.87 11.43
N PHE A 181 -23.84 20.47 11.03
CA PHE A 181 -24.14 20.17 9.62
C PHE A 181 -23.85 21.37 8.71
N ASP A 182 -22.89 21.18 7.80
CA ASP A 182 -22.59 22.05 6.66
C ASP A 182 -22.39 21.14 5.44
N ILE A 183 -22.94 21.51 4.29
CA ILE A 183 -22.70 20.82 3.01
C ILE A 183 -21.20 20.71 2.73
N LYS A 184 -20.40 21.68 3.20
CA LYS A 184 -18.94 21.65 3.08
C LYS A 184 -18.30 20.47 3.82
N ASN A 185 -18.95 19.93 4.85
CA ASN A 185 -18.46 18.76 5.57
C ASN A 185 -18.84 17.44 4.89
N SER A 186 -19.39 17.48 3.66
CA SER A 186 -19.77 16.28 2.91
C SER A 186 -18.73 15.92 1.84
N VAL A 187 -18.50 14.63 1.63
CA VAL A 187 -17.70 14.10 0.52
C VAL A 187 -18.52 13.08 -0.24
N GLY A 188 -18.45 13.11 -1.57
CA GLY A 188 -19.10 12.12 -2.41
C GLY A 188 -18.10 11.48 -3.36
N MET A 189 -18.21 10.19 -3.59
CA MET A 189 -17.55 9.50 -4.69
C MET A 189 -18.60 8.73 -5.47
N VAL A 190 -18.56 8.82 -6.79
CA VAL A 190 -19.31 7.93 -7.68
C VAL A 190 -18.37 7.48 -8.80
N SER A 191 -18.37 6.19 -9.10
CA SER A 191 -17.59 5.61 -10.17
C SER A 191 -18.47 4.65 -10.96
N VAL A 192 -18.40 4.74 -12.28
CA VAL A 192 -19.08 3.85 -13.22
C VAL A 192 -18.03 3.30 -14.18
N ALA A 193 -17.95 1.98 -14.29
CA ALA A 193 -17.04 1.30 -15.20
C ALA A 193 -17.75 0.17 -15.93
N GLU A 194 -17.23 -0.20 -17.09
CA GLU A 194 -17.63 -1.45 -17.75
C GLU A 194 -17.29 -2.66 -16.86
N GLY A 195 -18.03 -3.76 -17.00
CA GLY A 195 -17.86 -4.98 -16.21
C GLY A 195 -16.43 -5.55 -16.22
N ASN A 196 -15.72 -5.37 -17.34
CA ASN A 196 -14.32 -5.75 -17.59
C ASN A 196 -13.32 -4.61 -17.27
N TYR A 197 -13.79 -3.44 -16.84
CA TYR A 197 -13.00 -2.24 -16.52
C TYR A 197 -12.14 -1.72 -17.68
N ASN A 198 -12.52 -2.02 -18.92
CA ASN A 198 -11.85 -1.44 -20.09
C ASN A 198 -12.05 0.08 -20.11
N TRP A 199 -13.23 0.56 -19.72
CA TRP A 199 -13.45 1.98 -19.51
C TRP A 199 -14.15 2.25 -18.18
N GLY A 200 -14.00 3.47 -17.71
CA GLY A 200 -14.76 3.97 -16.59
C GLY A 200 -14.53 5.45 -16.34
N VAL A 201 -15.42 6.01 -15.54
CA VAL A 201 -15.39 7.39 -15.06
C VAL A 201 -15.58 7.36 -13.56
N ARG A 202 -14.75 8.11 -12.85
CA ARG A 202 -14.83 8.34 -11.41
C ARG A 202 -14.93 9.83 -11.17
N TYR A 203 -15.86 10.20 -10.31
CA TYR A 203 -16.01 11.55 -9.79
C TYR A 203 -15.88 11.52 -8.27
N LEU A 204 -15.13 12.46 -7.73
CA LEU A 204 -14.99 12.73 -6.31
C LEU A 204 -15.39 14.19 -6.07
N LEU A 205 -16.44 14.38 -5.29
CA LEU A 205 -16.84 15.66 -4.71
C LEU A 205 -16.13 15.82 -3.36
N ALA A 206 -15.20 16.76 -3.26
CA ALA A 206 -14.62 17.16 -1.97
C ALA A 206 -15.31 18.45 -1.49
N GLY A 207 -16.02 18.39 -0.36
CA GLY A 207 -16.83 19.51 0.12
C GLY A 207 -16.08 20.65 0.80
N ALA A 208 -14.83 20.47 1.29
CA ALA A 208 -14.10 21.50 2.03
C ALA A 208 -12.58 21.55 1.80
N THR A 209 -11.97 22.66 2.23
CA THR A 209 -10.54 22.99 2.09
C THR A 209 -9.59 22.10 2.89
N ASN A 210 -10.11 21.31 3.84
CA ASN A 210 -9.33 20.48 4.76
C ASN A 210 -9.65 18.99 4.66
N THR A 211 -10.27 18.55 3.55
CA THR A 211 -10.58 17.14 3.34
C THR A 211 -9.38 16.41 2.72
N SER A 212 -8.87 15.40 3.41
CA SER A 212 -7.82 14.50 2.92
C SER A 212 -8.45 13.14 2.57
N LEU A 213 -7.99 12.53 1.47
CA LEU A 213 -8.27 11.12 1.23
C LEU A 213 -7.33 10.26 2.07
N ALA A 214 -7.86 9.16 2.60
CA ALA A 214 -7.07 8.00 2.93
C ALA A 214 -6.27 7.57 1.70
N LEU A 215 -4.97 7.31 1.89
CA LEU A 215 -4.05 6.74 0.89
C LEU A 215 -3.68 7.57 -0.35
N SER A 216 -4.19 8.79 -0.54
CA SER A 216 -3.64 9.68 -1.57
C SER A 216 -2.66 10.68 -0.92
N PRO A 217 -1.43 10.84 -1.45
CA PRO A 217 -0.54 11.93 -1.04
C PRO A 217 -1.08 13.32 -1.44
N GLN A 218 -2.19 13.38 -2.18
CA GLN A 218 -2.80 14.61 -2.62
C GLN A 218 -3.76 15.15 -1.56
N TYR A 219 -3.37 16.27 -0.93
CA TYR A 219 -4.28 17.14 -0.20
C TYR A 219 -5.31 17.70 -1.20
N ILE A 220 -6.59 17.36 -1.04
CA ILE A 220 -7.60 17.66 -2.07
C ILE A 220 -8.17 19.08 -1.97
N SER A 221 -7.89 19.83 -0.89
CA SER A 221 -8.15 21.27 -0.76
C SER A 221 -9.40 21.80 -1.50
N ASN A 222 -10.59 21.26 -1.21
CA ASN A 222 -11.85 21.68 -1.83
C ASN A 222 -11.94 21.52 -3.35
N GLN A 223 -11.20 20.58 -3.94
CA GLN A 223 -11.23 20.34 -5.38
C GLN A 223 -11.97 19.05 -5.69
N ASN A 224 -12.97 19.16 -6.56
CA ASN A 224 -13.55 18.02 -7.22
C ASN A 224 -12.50 17.31 -8.06
N ILE A 225 -12.55 15.98 -8.14
CA ILE A 225 -11.67 15.20 -9.02
C ILE A 225 -12.53 14.42 -10.01
N VAL A 226 -12.19 14.48 -11.29
CA VAL A 226 -12.74 13.63 -12.34
C VAL A 226 -11.61 12.81 -12.93
N SER A 227 -11.77 11.50 -12.95
CA SER A 227 -10.86 10.58 -13.62
C SER A 227 -11.64 9.74 -14.63
N ALA A 228 -11.16 9.65 -15.85
CA ALA A 228 -11.70 8.78 -16.89
C ALA A 228 -10.57 7.95 -17.49
N TRP A 229 -10.86 6.70 -17.82
CA TRP A 229 -9.90 5.84 -18.50
C TRP A 229 -10.58 5.01 -19.58
N TYR A 230 -9.78 4.59 -20.56
CA TYR A 230 -10.18 3.72 -21.63
C TYR A 230 -9.00 2.83 -22.04
N LYS A 231 -9.24 1.53 -22.18
CA LYS A 231 -8.26 0.51 -22.57
C LYS A 231 -8.75 -0.15 -23.84
N PHE A 232 -7.91 -0.17 -24.87
CA PHE A 232 -8.20 -0.85 -26.13
C PHE A 232 -6.98 -1.62 -26.65
N GLY A 233 -7.27 -2.71 -27.36
CA GLY A 233 -6.24 -3.65 -27.80
C GLY A 233 -5.70 -4.51 -26.64
N SER A 234 -5.26 -5.72 -26.98
CA SER A 234 -4.58 -6.61 -26.04
C SER A 234 -3.07 -6.66 -26.31
N GLN A 235 -2.66 -6.60 -27.57
CA GLN A 235 -1.26 -6.56 -28.03
C GLN A 235 -1.16 -5.88 -29.41
N PRO A 236 -0.66 -4.64 -29.52
CA PRO A 236 -0.33 -3.73 -28.42
C PRO A 236 -1.57 -3.35 -27.58
N ALA A 237 -1.37 -3.19 -26.28
CA ALA A 237 -2.36 -2.65 -25.36
C ALA A 237 -2.20 -1.14 -25.26
N PHE A 238 -3.27 -0.40 -25.53
CA PHE A 238 -3.33 1.04 -25.44
C PHE A 238 -4.26 1.44 -24.29
N ASN A 239 -3.70 2.11 -23.29
CA ASN A 239 -4.49 2.66 -22.19
C ASN A 239 -4.40 4.18 -22.26
N THR A 240 -5.54 4.86 -22.30
CA THR A 240 -5.61 6.31 -22.23
C THR A 240 -6.35 6.71 -20.98
N TYR A 241 -5.95 7.82 -20.37
CA TYR A 241 -6.62 8.36 -19.21
C TYR A 241 -6.65 9.88 -19.23
N VAL A 242 -7.64 10.42 -18.53
CA VAL A 242 -7.75 11.83 -18.18
C VAL A 242 -7.99 11.91 -16.68
N ASN A 243 -7.28 12.80 -16.01
CA ASN A 243 -7.49 13.10 -14.60
C ASN A 243 -7.47 14.61 -14.40
N THR A 244 -8.48 15.19 -13.77
CA THR A 244 -8.55 16.64 -13.54
C THR A 244 -9.04 16.92 -12.13
N ASN A 245 -8.61 18.06 -11.58
CA ASN A 245 -9.15 18.58 -10.34
C ASN A 245 -9.58 20.04 -10.48
N PHE A 246 -10.69 20.42 -9.83
CA PHE A 246 -11.23 21.77 -9.94
C PHE A 246 -12.10 22.19 -8.76
N SER A 247 -12.07 23.48 -8.44
CA SER A 247 -13.06 24.14 -7.60
C SER A 247 -14.25 24.59 -8.44
N PHE A 248 -15.46 24.65 -7.84
CA PHE A 248 -16.64 25.18 -8.55
C PHE A 248 -16.47 26.66 -8.92
N GLU A 249 -15.78 27.44 -8.08
CA GLU A 249 -15.57 28.88 -8.27
C GLU A 249 -14.60 29.20 -9.41
N LYS A 250 -13.63 28.31 -9.69
CA LYS A 250 -12.61 28.49 -10.74
C LYS A 250 -12.62 27.36 -11.76
N PHE A 251 -13.79 26.79 -12.04
CA PHE A 251 -13.93 25.60 -12.88
C PHE A 251 -13.11 25.66 -14.17
N SER A 252 -13.27 26.72 -14.97
CA SER A 252 -12.59 26.86 -16.27
C SER A 252 -11.06 26.92 -16.13
N ASP A 253 -10.57 27.76 -15.21
CA ASP A 253 -9.13 27.94 -14.99
C ASP A 253 -8.48 26.68 -14.42
N ASP A 254 -9.15 26.04 -13.46
CA ASP A 254 -8.65 24.84 -12.79
C ASP A 254 -8.63 23.65 -13.76
N VAL A 255 -9.69 23.44 -14.55
CA VAL A 255 -9.70 22.40 -15.59
C VAL A 255 -8.56 22.61 -16.57
N LEU A 256 -8.35 23.85 -17.04
CA LEU A 256 -7.24 24.12 -17.97
C LEU A 256 -5.87 23.94 -17.31
N LYS A 257 -5.68 24.22 -16.03
CA LYS A 257 -4.35 24.12 -15.37
C LYS A 257 -4.05 22.72 -14.84
N ASN A 258 -5.07 21.99 -14.41
CA ASN A 258 -4.90 20.77 -13.62
C ASN A 258 -5.28 19.49 -14.35
N THR A 259 -5.89 19.57 -15.55
CA THR A 259 -6.16 18.38 -16.34
C THR A 259 -4.86 17.72 -16.79
N GLU A 260 -4.68 16.47 -16.41
CA GLU A 260 -3.70 15.53 -16.94
C GLU A 260 -4.35 14.62 -17.97
N VAL A 261 -3.71 14.45 -19.11
CA VAL A 261 -4.06 13.45 -20.12
C VAL A 261 -2.84 12.58 -20.34
N GLY A 262 -3.04 11.27 -20.36
CA GLY A 262 -1.96 10.32 -20.59
C GLY A 262 -2.34 9.14 -21.47
N MET A 263 -1.32 8.50 -22.01
CA MET A 263 -1.39 7.34 -22.89
C MET A 263 -0.26 6.37 -22.57
N ASP A 264 -0.60 5.12 -22.28
CA ASP A 264 0.30 4.00 -22.10
C ASP A 264 0.16 3.01 -23.26
N ILE A 265 1.25 2.72 -23.94
CA ILE A 265 1.32 1.76 -25.04
C ILE A 265 2.25 0.64 -24.59
N ASN A 266 1.77 -0.60 -24.58
CA ASN A 266 2.55 -1.76 -24.17
C ASN A 266 2.53 -2.84 -25.27
N TYR A 267 3.70 -3.36 -25.62
CA TYR A 267 3.85 -4.44 -26.58
C TYR A 267 4.99 -5.38 -26.18
N GLY A 268 4.64 -6.61 -25.75
CA GLY A 268 5.62 -7.53 -25.18
C GLY A 268 6.29 -6.95 -23.94
N GLY A 269 7.62 -6.87 -23.95
CA GLY A 269 8.40 -6.20 -22.90
C GLY A 269 8.56 -4.69 -23.07
N ALA A 270 8.22 -4.13 -24.23
CA ALA A 270 8.38 -2.72 -24.53
C ALA A 270 7.17 -1.90 -24.08
N PHE A 271 7.43 -0.68 -23.60
CA PHE A 271 6.39 0.27 -23.23
C PHE A 271 6.75 1.70 -23.65
N VAL A 272 5.73 2.50 -23.90
CA VAL A 272 5.79 3.95 -24.10
C VAL A 272 4.68 4.59 -23.26
N ASN A 273 5.03 5.56 -22.42
CA ASN A 273 4.08 6.39 -21.67
C ASN A 273 4.25 7.84 -22.12
N LEU A 274 3.13 8.49 -22.42
CA LEU A 274 3.04 9.90 -22.73
C LEU A 274 2.09 10.52 -21.72
N LYS A 275 2.47 11.63 -21.09
CA LYS A 275 1.55 12.40 -20.24
C LYS A 275 1.75 13.89 -20.41
N LYS A 276 0.66 14.65 -20.28
CA LYS A 276 0.63 16.10 -20.30
C LYS A 276 -0.27 16.57 -19.17
N THR A 277 0.23 17.49 -18.34
CA THR A 277 -0.58 18.11 -17.28
C THR A 277 -0.67 19.61 -17.53
N GLY A 278 -1.89 20.14 -17.49
CA GLY A 278 -2.21 21.54 -17.77
C GLY A 278 -2.13 21.89 -19.26
N PHE A 279 -3.12 22.62 -19.74
CA PHE A 279 -3.28 23.09 -21.13
C PHE A 279 -3.28 24.62 -21.23
N ALA A 280 -3.35 25.33 -20.10
CA ALA A 280 -3.23 26.79 -20.06
C ALA A 280 -1.85 27.30 -20.51
N ASP A 281 -0.80 26.52 -20.28
CA ASP A 281 0.60 26.97 -20.42
C ASP A 281 1.28 26.44 -21.70
N VAL A 282 0.51 25.97 -22.69
CA VAL A 282 1.07 25.57 -23.99
C VAL A 282 1.15 26.79 -24.89
N THR A 283 2.28 27.50 -24.84
CA THR A 283 2.43 28.81 -25.51
C THR A 283 3.19 28.74 -26.83
N GLY A 284 3.75 27.59 -27.20
CA GLY A 284 4.53 27.45 -28.43
C GLY A 284 4.92 26.01 -28.77
N ALA A 285 5.91 25.88 -29.67
CA ALA A 285 6.29 24.61 -30.28
C ALA A 285 7.50 23.93 -29.63
N MET A 286 8.22 24.62 -28.74
CA MET A 286 9.37 24.04 -28.05
C MET A 286 8.95 23.33 -26.75
N PRO A 287 9.57 22.19 -26.38
CA PRO A 287 9.21 21.46 -25.15
C PRO A 287 9.29 22.30 -23.86
N THR A 288 10.17 23.31 -23.82
CA THR A 288 10.27 24.26 -22.69
C THR A 288 9.00 25.10 -22.49
N GLU A 289 8.21 25.27 -23.55
CA GLU A 289 6.95 26.03 -23.64
C GLU A 289 5.71 25.15 -23.48
N TRP A 290 5.88 23.85 -23.24
CA TRP A 290 4.76 22.91 -23.09
C TRP A 290 4.33 22.75 -21.62
N GLY A 291 4.84 23.55 -20.69
CA GLY A 291 4.52 23.41 -19.28
C GLY A 291 4.95 22.05 -18.72
N LYS A 292 4.03 21.27 -18.13
CA LYS A 292 4.31 19.94 -17.58
C LYS A 292 3.99 18.84 -18.58
N PHE A 293 4.98 18.01 -18.91
CA PHE A 293 4.82 16.85 -19.78
C PHE A 293 5.87 15.78 -19.44
N ASN A 294 5.61 14.53 -19.81
CA ASN A 294 6.58 13.45 -19.72
C ASN A 294 6.38 12.48 -20.87
N VAL A 295 7.50 12.05 -21.44
CA VAL A 295 7.60 10.98 -22.43
C VAL A 295 8.53 9.95 -21.84
N SER A 296 8.03 8.76 -21.57
CA SER A 296 8.80 7.64 -21.06
C SER A 296 8.75 6.48 -22.05
N LEU A 297 9.87 5.80 -22.24
CA LEU A 297 9.95 4.60 -23.04
C LEU A 297 10.87 3.60 -22.38
N GLY A 298 10.65 2.32 -22.60
CA GLY A 298 11.53 1.31 -22.05
C GLY A 298 11.21 -0.08 -22.53
N THR A 299 12.02 -1.01 -22.07
CA THR A 299 11.87 -2.43 -22.38
C THR A 299 12.32 -3.28 -21.21
N THR A 300 11.57 -4.33 -20.93
CA THR A 300 12.01 -5.44 -20.08
C THR A 300 12.68 -6.50 -20.94
N PHE A 301 13.74 -7.11 -20.43
CA PHE A 301 14.50 -8.13 -21.14
C PHE A 301 14.84 -9.31 -20.24
N SER A 302 15.03 -10.47 -20.86
CA SER A 302 15.62 -11.64 -20.24
C SER A 302 16.68 -12.19 -21.18
N PHE A 303 17.95 -12.21 -20.75
CA PHE A 303 19.08 -12.66 -21.54
C PHE A 303 20.11 -13.38 -20.68
N MET A 304 20.54 -14.58 -21.09
CA MET A 304 21.53 -15.40 -20.36
C MET A 304 21.26 -15.52 -18.84
N ASN A 305 19.99 -15.77 -18.47
CA ASN A 305 19.50 -15.85 -17.09
C ASN A 305 19.57 -14.54 -16.28
N PHE A 306 19.88 -13.41 -16.91
CA PHE A 306 19.63 -12.09 -16.36
C PHE A 306 18.25 -11.60 -16.80
N SER A 307 17.48 -11.05 -15.86
CA SER A 307 16.27 -10.31 -16.14
C SER A 307 16.48 -8.85 -15.78
N GLY A 308 15.98 -7.92 -16.58
CA GLY A 308 16.15 -6.51 -16.28
C GLY A 308 15.20 -5.62 -17.06
N LYS A 309 15.39 -4.32 -16.88
CA LYS A 309 14.63 -3.29 -17.57
C LYS A 309 15.55 -2.11 -17.87
N PHE A 310 15.42 -1.59 -19.08
CA PHE A 310 15.93 -0.28 -19.47
C PHE A 310 14.75 0.66 -19.64
N ALA A 311 14.85 1.86 -19.09
CA ALA A 311 13.89 2.91 -19.33
C ALA A 311 14.59 4.26 -19.49
N TYR A 312 14.01 5.09 -20.33
CA TYR A 312 14.37 6.47 -20.53
C TYR A 312 13.11 7.31 -20.36
N SER A 313 13.24 8.47 -19.73
CA SER A 313 12.18 9.47 -19.76
C SER A 313 12.72 10.87 -19.99
N PHE A 314 11.94 11.68 -20.69
CA PHE A 314 12.19 13.08 -20.93
C PHE A 314 10.95 13.87 -20.54
N GLY A 315 11.12 14.97 -19.81
CA GLY A 315 9.96 15.75 -19.40
C GLY A 315 10.28 16.88 -18.45
N LYS A 316 9.20 17.54 -18.01
CA LYS A 316 9.19 18.61 -17.02
C LYS A 316 8.02 18.37 -16.05
N PRO A 317 8.27 18.22 -14.72
CA PRO A 317 9.59 18.05 -14.12
C PRO A 317 10.26 16.74 -14.61
N ALA A 318 11.59 16.73 -14.68
CA ALA A 318 12.34 15.53 -15.06
C ALA A 318 12.13 14.40 -14.04
N HIS A 319 12.07 14.76 -12.76
CA HIS A 319 11.87 13.84 -11.65
C HIS A 319 11.24 14.59 -10.45
N ASN A 320 10.70 13.87 -9.46
CA ASN A 320 10.12 14.50 -8.25
C ASN A 320 11.09 15.46 -7.55
N VAL A 321 12.39 15.19 -7.68
CA VAL A 321 13.49 15.90 -7.02
C VAL A 321 14.19 16.90 -7.92
N VAL A 322 13.82 16.94 -9.21
CA VAL A 322 14.39 17.80 -10.27
C VAL A 322 13.24 18.43 -11.02
N ASN A 323 12.87 19.65 -10.61
CA ASN A 323 11.67 20.33 -11.10
C ASN A 323 11.84 20.96 -12.51
N THR A 324 13.04 20.89 -13.08
CA THR A 324 13.37 21.43 -14.39
C THR A 324 13.04 20.45 -15.51
N ILE A 325 13.15 20.90 -16.77
CA ILE A 325 13.17 19.96 -17.90
C ILE A 325 14.44 19.13 -17.85
N GLY A 326 14.34 17.85 -18.22
CA GLY A 326 15.50 16.98 -18.19
C GLY A 326 15.20 15.56 -18.62
N GLU A 327 16.24 14.73 -18.50
CA GLU A 327 16.26 13.33 -18.88
C GLU A 327 16.47 12.45 -17.66
N VAL A 328 15.85 11.27 -17.67
CA VAL A 328 16.06 10.23 -16.68
C VAL A 328 16.40 8.95 -17.40
N TYR A 329 17.56 8.39 -17.09
CA TYR A 329 18.00 7.08 -17.53
C TYR A 329 17.84 6.11 -16.36
N TYR A 330 17.22 4.97 -16.61
CA TYR A 330 16.97 3.96 -15.60
C TYR A 330 17.35 2.58 -16.12
N VAL A 331 18.07 1.83 -15.29
CA VAL A 331 18.37 0.42 -15.54
C VAL A 331 18.18 -0.37 -14.26
N GLU A 332 17.58 -1.55 -14.37
CA GLU A 332 17.63 -2.58 -13.35
C GLU A 332 18.03 -3.91 -13.97
N LEU A 333 18.74 -4.72 -13.18
CA LEU A 333 19.28 -6.00 -13.60
C LEU A 333 19.29 -6.94 -12.40
N GLY A 334 18.78 -8.14 -12.60
CA GLY A 334 18.74 -9.19 -11.60
C GLY A 334 19.12 -10.53 -12.19
N ARG A 335 19.69 -11.40 -11.35
CA ARG A 335 19.98 -12.78 -11.70
C ARG A 335 19.94 -13.68 -10.48
N SER A 336 19.36 -14.85 -10.68
CA SER A 336 19.36 -15.94 -9.71
C SER A 336 20.39 -17.00 -10.07
N PHE A 337 21.22 -17.37 -9.11
CA PHE A 337 22.21 -18.43 -9.14
C PHE A 337 21.85 -19.46 -8.06
N GLY A 338 20.89 -20.33 -8.36
CA GLY A 338 20.33 -21.26 -7.39
C GLY A 338 19.75 -20.50 -6.19
N ASN A 339 20.42 -20.63 -5.04
CA ASN A 339 20.01 -20.02 -3.78
C ASN A 339 20.49 -18.57 -3.59
N ILE A 340 21.23 -18.00 -4.55
CA ILE A 340 21.76 -16.63 -4.48
C ILE A 340 21.05 -15.76 -5.52
N ASN A 341 20.45 -14.66 -5.10
CA ASN A 341 19.83 -13.67 -5.96
C ASN A 341 20.64 -12.38 -5.91
N LEU A 342 21.05 -11.88 -7.08
CA LEU A 342 21.63 -10.57 -7.25
C LEU A 342 20.61 -9.66 -7.89
N PHE A 343 20.49 -8.44 -7.38
CA PHE A 343 19.66 -7.40 -7.97
C PHE A 343 20.38 -6.06 -7.85
N ALA A 344 20.34 -5.26 -8.90
CA ALA A 344 20.85 -3.90 -8.89
C ALA A 344 19.95 -3.01 -9.73
N LYS A 345 19.81 -1.75 -9.31
CA LYS A 345 19.18 -0.69 -10.08
C LYS A 345 20.00 0.59 -10.01
N TYR A 346 19.99 1.32 -11.11
CA TYR A 346 20.68 2.60 -11.26
C TYR A 346 19.77 3.59 -11.99
N GLN A 347 19.79 4.83 -11.54
CA GLN A 347 19.05 5.93 -12.16
C GLN A 347 19.94 7.16 -12.23
N LYS A 348 20.00 7.76 -13.42
CA LYS A 348 20.67 9.03 -13.68
C LYS A 348 19.66 10.05 -14.10
N ILE A 349 19.68 11.22 -13.47
CA ILE A 349 18.84 12.36 -13.81
C ILE A 349 19.75 13.48 -14.31
N ILE A 350 19.47 13.98 -15.51
CA ILE A 350 20.15 15.13 -16.11
C ILE A 350 19.10 16.22 -16.28
N GLY A 351 19.03 17.13 -15.30
CA GLY A 351 18.19 18.32 -15.35
C GLY A 351 18.93 19.51 -15.96
N TYR A 352 18.21 20.62 -16.15
CA TYR A 352 18.76 21.82 -16.78
C TYR A 352 19.90 22.49 -15.95
N TYR A 353 19.88 22.33 -14.62
CA TYR A 353 20.88 22.92 -13.70
C TYR A 353 21.48 21.92 -12.73
N GLU A 354 21.06 20.65 -12.77
CA GLU A 354 21.43 19.66 -11.76
C GLU A 354 21.54 18.26 -12.37
N GLU A 355 22.49 17.49 -11.87
CA GLU A 355 22.71 16.10 -12.23
C GLU A 355 22.67 15.27 -10.95
N LYS A 356 21.90 14.17 -10.95
CA LYS A 356 21.74 13.30 -9.78
C LYS A 356 21.86 11.84 -10.17
N ASP A 357 22.58 11.09 -9.36
CA ASP A 357 22.76 9.65 -9.52
C ASP A 357 22.19 8.89 -8.33
N PHE A 358 21.54 7.77 -8.61
CA PHE A 358 20.96 6.85 -7.64
C PHE A 358 21.42 5.45 -7.96
N PHE A 359 21.82 4.72 -6.93
CA PHE A 359 22.23 3.32 -7.04
C PHE A 359 21.65 2.52 -5.89
N PHE A 360 21.25 1.29 -6.19
CA PHE A 360 20.89 0.30 -5.18
C PHE A 360 21.35 -1.08 -5.65
N GLY A 361 21.97 -1.82 -4.76
CA GLY A 361 22.36 -3.21 -4.97
C GLY A 361 21.86 -4.08 -3.83
N GLU A 362 21.42 -5.29 -4.15
CA GLU A 362 21.01 -6.32 -3.21
C GLU A 362 21.63 -7.66 -3.60
N LEU A 363 22.16 -8.35 -2.60
CA LEU A 363 22.58 -9.73 -2.65
C LEU A 363 21.76 -10.51 -1.62
N LYS A 364 20.89 -11.40 -2.07
CA LYS A 364 19.97 -12.19 -1.24
C LYS A 364 20.26 -13.68 -1.32
N PHE A 365 20.45 -14.33 -0.17
CA PHE A 365 20.67 -15.76 0.00
C PHE A 365 19.39 -16.42 0.52
N THR A 366 18.89 -17.41 -0.21
CA THR A 366 17.63 -18.13 0.03
C THR A 366 17.83 -19.63 0.22
N GLY A 367 19.08 -20.05 0.46
CA GLY A 367 19.44 -21.48 0.51
C GLY A 367 19.10 -22.20 1.81
N PHE A 368 18.50 -21.49 2.75
CA PHE A 368 18.03 -22.07 3.99
C PHE A 368 16.56 -22.44 3.83
N GLN A 369 16.16 -23.58 4.38
CA GLN A 369 14.75 -24.05 4.27
C GLN A 369 13.76 -23.05 4.89
N ASN A 370 14.21 -22.35 5.92
CA ASN A 370 13.40 -21.59 6.86
C ASN A 370 13.97 -20.19 7.12
N ALA A 371 14.84 -19.69 6.23
CA ALA A 371 15.41 -18.36 6.36
C ALA A 371 15.90 -17.78 5.03
N ASP A 372 15.97 -16.45 4.96
CA ASP A 372 16.73 -15.74 3.96
C ASP A 372 17.60 -14.64 4.60
N PHE A 373 18.68 -14.30 3.92
CA PHE A 373 19.61 -13.26 4.33
C PHE A 373 19.85 -12.32 3.15
N ALA A 374 19.83 -11.01 3.37
CA ALA A 374 20.11 -10.03 2.33
C ALA A 374 21.12 -8.98 2.79
N ILE A 375 22.04 -8.63 1.90
CA ILE A 375 22.95 -7.50 2.02
C ILE A 375 22.52 -6.47 0.99
N GLN A 376 22.29 -5.24 1.43
CA GLN A 376 21.87 -4.12 0.58
C GLN A 376 22.90 -3.00 0.64
N ILE A 377 23.13 -2.35 -0.50
CA ILE A 377 23.94 -1.13 -0.64
C ILE A 377 23.07 -0.07 -1.31
N GLY A 378 23.06 1.13 -0.75
CA GLY A 378 22.12 2.19 -1.11
C GLY A 378 20.83 2.11 -0.29
N ASN A 379 20.13 3.22 -0.18
CA ASN A 379 18.86 3.31 0.55
C ASN A 379 17.65 2.81 -0.27
N GLY A 380 17.80 2.55 -1.57
CA GLY A 380 16.74 2.04 -2.44
C GLY A 380 15.59 3.02 -2.73
N ASP A 381 15.58 4.18 -2.08
CA ASP A 381 14.61 5.26 -2.25
C ASP A 381 14.99 6.15 -3.43
N PHE A 382 14.43 5.84 -4.60
CA PHE A 382 14.63 6.60 -5.83
C PHE A 382 13.55 7.68 -6.00
N ALA A 383 12.58 7.77 -5.08
CA ALA A 383 11.49 8.73 -5.15
C ALA A 383 11.70 9.95 -4.25
N GLY A 384 12.53 9.83 -3.21
CA GLY A 384 12.87 10.89 -2.26
C GLY A 384 13.96 11.86 -2.75
N ASP A 385 14.00 13.05 -2.15
CA ASP A 385 14.85 14.20 -2.52
C ASP A 385 16.36 13.99 -2.35
N ASN A 386 16.77 12.89 -1.73
CA ASN A 386 18.18 12.63 -1.46
C ASN A 386 18.80 11.83 -2.61
N PRO A 387 19.86 12.33 -3.28
CA PRO A 387 20.67 11.51 -4.18
C PRO A 387 21.24 10.30 -3.42
N PHE A 388 21.85 9.34 -4.15
CA PHE A 388 22.42 8.11 -3.60
C PHE A 388 22.96 8.27 -2.17
N LYS A 389 22.35 7.56 -1.21
CA LYS A 389 22.88 7.49 0.15
C LYS A 389 23.79 6.28 0.30
N PRO A 390 25.03 6.43 0.79
CA PRO A 390 25.92 5.31 1.06
C PRO A 390 25.45 4.58 2.33
N VAL A 391 24.38 3.80 2.20
CA VAL A 391 23.82 2.96 3.27
C VAL A 391 24.20 1.52 3.01
N VAL A 392 24.61 0.81 4.04
CA VAL A 392 24.78 -0.65 4.01
C VAL A 392 23.80 -1.26 5.00
N ALA A 393 22.96 -2.17 4.53
CA ALA A 393 21.98 -2.85 5.38
C ALA A 393 22.09 -4.37 5.30
N PHE A 394 21.89 -5.02 6.45
CA PHE A 394 21.84 -6.46 6.62
C PHE A 394 20.45 -6.84 7.10
N LYS A 395 19.81 -7.78 6.39
CA LYS A 395 18.47 -8.26 6.70
C LYS A 395 18.49 -9.77 6.85
N ILE A 396 17.83 -10.28 7.88
CA ILE A 396 17.60 -11.71 8.10
C ILE A 396 16.11 -11.90 8.28
N ASN A 397 15.50 -12.75 7.46
CA ASN A 397 14.15 -13.22 7.67
C ASN A 397 14.22 -14.70 8.00
N ALA A 398 13.56 -15.14 9.07
CA ALA A 398 13.46 -16.56 9.42
C ALA A 398 12.01 -16.91 9.75
N TRP A 399 11.61 -18.15 9.45
CA TRP A 399 10.27 -18.68 9.73
C TRP A 399 10.34 -20.16 10.10
N TRP A 400 9.50 -20.63 11.02
CA TRP A 400 9.49 -22.03 11.46
C TRP A 400 8.10 -22.50 11.81
#